data_AF-A0AAX2QN61-F1
#
_entry.id   AF-A0AAX2QN61-F1
#
_cell.length_a   1.000
_cell.length_b   1.000
_cell.length_c   1.000
_cell.angle_alpha   90.00
_cell.angle_beta   90.00
_cell.angle_gamma   90.00
#
_symmetry.space_group_name_H-M   'P 1'
#
loop_
_entity.id
_entity.type
_entity.pdbx_description
1 polymer ?
#
loop_
_entity_poly.entity_id
_entity_poly.type
_entity_poly.pdbx_seq_one_letter_code
_entity_poly.pdbx_strand_id
1 'polypeptide(L)'
;MSDLLLRPDIDECTTDAERALWLLTASIDCLVRERSFIQLVLRQTGFRIGLEYLDAELEHVRAPRRDDGSTVDLITIAVARGRMDRIACGLKPLNLGA
;
A
#
# COMPACT_ATOMS: atom_id res chain seq x y z
N MET A 1 -16.97 -2.34 -20.76
CA MET A 1 -16.01 -1.65 -19.88
C MET A 1 -16.63 -1.67 -18.50
N SER A 2 -16.48 -2.82 -17.84
CA SER A 2 -17.36 -3.33 -16.80
C SER A 2 -16.46 -3.88 -15.68
N ASP A 3 -16.84 -3.69 -14.41
CA ASP A 3 -16.15 -4.07 -13.15
C ASP A 3 -15.33 -3.00 -12.39
N LEU A 4 -15.59 -1.71 -12.58
CA LEU A 4 -15.24 -0.68 -11.57
C LEU A 4 -16.39 -0.39 -10.59
N LEU A 5 -17.49 -1.14 -10.68
CA LEU A 5 -18.66 -0.96 -9.82
C LEU A 5 -18.52 -1.87 -8.59
N LEU A 6 -18.40 -1.22 -7.43
CA LEU A 6 -18.48 -1.77 -6.08
C LEU A 6 -17.26 -2.52 -5.53
N ARG A 7 -16.07 -1.94 -5.68
CA ARG A 7 -15.03 -2.26 -4.70
C ARG A 7 -15.40 -1.59 -3.37
N PRO A 8 -15.33 -2.29 -2.22
CA PRO A 8 -15.46 -1.64 -0.92
C PRO A 8 -14.40 -0.54 -0.78
N ASP A 9 -14.78 0.55 -0.12
CA ASP A 9 -13.80 1.55 0.33
C ASP A 9 -12.90 0.93 1.43
N ILE A 10 -11.81 1.59 1.80
CA ILE A 10 -10.82 1.04 2.73
C ILE A 10 -11.42 0.76 4.14
N ASP A 11 -12.40 1.54 4.56
CA ASP A 11 -13.10 1.38 5.84
C ASP A 11 -14.19 0.30 5.80
N GLU A 12 -14.66 -0.05 4.60
CA GLU A 12 -15.58 -1.16 4.36
C GLU A 12 -14.87 -2.51 4.25
N CYS A 13 -13.54 -2.51 4.05
CA CYS A 13 -12.74 -3.74 4.04
C CYS A 13 -12.80 -4.41 5.42
N THR A 14 -13.09 -5.71 5.45
CA THR A 14 -13.24 -6.50 6.68
C THR A 14 -11.97 -7.28 7.04
N THR A 15 -11.18 -7.66 6.04
CA THR A 15 -9.94 -8.45 6.21
C THR A 15 -8.69 -7.68 5.82
N ASP A 16 -7.54 -8.09 6.37
CA ASP A 16 -6.25 -7.54 5.97
C ASP A 16 -5.92 -7.84 4.49
N ALA A 17 -6.41 -8.95 3.96
CA ALA A 17 -6.28 -9.28 2.53
C ALA A 17 -7.04 -8.28 1.65
N GLU A 18 -8.28 -7.93 2.01
CA GLU A 18 -9.06 -6.90 1.32
C GLU A 18 -8.39 -5.53 1.41
N ARG A 19 -7.89 -5.14 2.58
CA ARG A 19 -7.16 -3.88 2.78
C ARG A 19 -5.87 -3.84 1.98
N ALA A 20 -5.14 -4.95 1.93
CA ALA A 20 -3.90 -5.05 1.16
C ALA A 20 -4.16 -4.91 -0.33
N LEU A 21 -5.16 -5.61 -0.84
CA LEU A 21 -5.61 -5.45 -2.22
C LEU A 21 -6.05 -4.01 -2.46
N TRP A 22 -6.78 -3.39 -1.52
CA TRP A 22 -7.19 -1.99 -1.56
C TRP A 22 -6.04 -1.04 -1.84
N LEU A 23 -5.04 -1.10 -0.96
CA LEU A 23 -3.85 -0.27 -1.02
C LEU A 23 -3.00 -0.48 -2.27
N LEU A 24 -2.94 -1.71 -2.80
CA LEU A 24 -2.14 -2.05 -3.99
C LEU A 24 -2.72 -1.51 -5.29
N THR A 25 -4.05 -1.38 -5.38
CA THR A 25 -4.69 -0.92 -6.62
C THR A 25 -5.29 0.48 -6.52
N ALA A 26 -5.24 1.10 -5.34
CA ALA A 26 -5.52 2.52 -5.18
C ALA A 26 -4.56 3.36 -6.04
N SER A 27 -5.06 4.44 -6.64
CA SER A 27 -4.21 5.34 -7.40
C SER A 27 -3.29 6.14 -6.47
N ILE A 28 -2.11 6.54 -6.95
CA ILE A 28 -1.19 7.40 -6.18
C ILE A 28 -1.88 8.70 -5.75
N ASP A 29 -2.73 9.27 -6.58
CA ASP A 29 -3.52 10.47 -6.25
C ASP A 29 -4.44 10.25 -5.04
N CYS A 30 -5.16 9.11 -5.00
CA CYS A 30 -5.96 8.72 -3.84
C CYS A 30 -5.10 8.57 -2.58
N LEU A 31 -3.98 7.82 -2.68
CA LEU A 31 -3.07 7.61 -1.54
C LEU A 31 -2.50 8.93 -0.99
N VAL A 32 -2.19 9.90 -1.87
CA VAL A 32 -1.67 11.21 -1.48
C VAL A 32 -2.76 12.08 -0.85
N ARG A 33 -3.92 12.21 -1.51
CA ARG A 33 -5.01 13.08 -1.07
C ARG A 33 -5.62 12.60 0.25
N GLU A 34 -5.81 11.30 0.38
CA GLU A 34 -6.57 10.68 1.48
C GLU A 34 -5.67 10.07 2.55
N ARG A 35 -4.36 10.34 2.50
CA ARG A 35 -3.34 9.80 3.41
C ARG A 35 -3.80 9.75 4.86
N SER A 36 -4.31 10.86 5.39
CA SER A 36 -4.70 10.96 6.81
C SER A 36 -5.87 10.03 7.15
N PHE A 37 -6.84 9.91 6.25
CA PHE A 37 -7.98 9.02 6.42
C PHE A 37 -7.55 7.55 6.35
N ILE A 38 -6.77 7.20 5.32
CA ILE A 38 -6.19 5.86 5.16
C ILE A 38 -5.38 5.46 6.40
N GLN A 39 -4.51 6.34 6.90
CA GLN A 39 -3.73 6.09 8.12
C GLN A 39 -4.62 5.87 9.36
N LEU A 40 -5.72 6.64 9.49
CA LEU A 40 -6.66 6.47 10.59
C LEU A 40 -7.30 5.07 10.56
N VAL A 41 -7.83 4.65 9.40
CA VAL A 41 -8.48 3.35 9.21
C VAL A 41 -7.51 2.20 9.49
N LEU A 42 -6.29 2.29 8.95
CA LEU A 42 -5.26 1.25 9.15
C LEU A 42 -4.81 1.15 10.62
N ARG A 43 -4.76 2.26 11.35
CA ARG A 43 -4.48 2.25 12.80
C ARG A 43 -5.62 1.63 13.60
N GLN A 44 -6.87 1.98 13.28
CA GLN A 44 -8.05 1.44 13.97
C GLN A 44 -8.19 -0.08 13.79
N THR A 45 -7.82 -0.58 12.62
CA THR A 45 -7.84 -2.02 12.30
C THR A 45 -6.59 -2.76 12.78
N GLY A 46 -5.56 -2.04 13.25
CA GLY A 46 -4.28 -2.62 13.67
C GLY A 46 -3.42 -3.14 12.52
N PHE A 47 -3.75 -2.81 11.26
CA PHE A 47 -3.06 -3.31 10.08
C PHE A 47 -1.73 -2.57 9.83
N ARG A 48 -0.75 -2.85 10.69
CA ARG A 48 0.56 -2.17 10.74
C ARG A 48 1.37 -2.30 9.45
N ILE A 49 1.29 -3.43 8.75
CA ILE A 49 2.00 -3.65 7.48
C ILE A 49 1.44 -2.73 6.38
N GLY A 50 0.12 -2.47 6.38
CA GLY A 50 -0.48 -1.50 5.48
C GLY A 50 0.03 -0.07 5.72
N LEU A 51 0.29 0.30 6.98
CA LEU A 51 0.90 1.61 7.31
C LEU A 51 2.33 1.72 6.78
N GLU A 52 3.15 0.68 6.98
CA GLU A 52 4.52 0.62 6.45
C GLU A 52 4.53 0.75 4.91
N TYR A 53 3.62 0.05 4.24
CA TYR A 53 3.46 0.15 2.79
C TYR A 53 3.08 1.57 2.36
N LEU A 54 2.07 2.18 2.99
CA LEU A 54 1.61 3.52 2.63
C LEU A 54 2.73 4.55 2.77
N ASP A 55 3.50 4.49 3.86
CA ASP A 55 4.63 5.41 4.05
C ASP A 55 5.74 5.16 3.01
N ALA A 56 6.07 3.90 2.71
CA ALA A 56 7.06 3.56 1.68
C ALA A 56 6.64 4.01 0.27
N GLU A 57 5.37 3.85 -0.10
CA GLU A 57 4.83 4.25 -1.41
C GLU A 57 4.85 5.78 -1.56
N LEU A 58 4.45 6.52 -0.51
CA LEU A 58 4.49 7.98 -0.52
C LEU A 58 5.92 8.54 -0.47
N GLU A 59 6.83 7.89 0.24
CA GLU A 59 8.25 8.24 0.25
C GLU A 59 8.86 8.01 -1.13
N HIS A 60 8.58 6.87 -1.77
CA HIS A 60 9.03 6.56 -3.13
C HIS A 60 8.52 7.59 -4.14
N VAL A 61 7.26 8.03 -4.03
CA VAL A 61 6.71 9.09 -4.89
C VAL A 61 7.44 10.42 -4.70
N ARG A 62 7.82 10.75 -3.46
CA ARG A 62 8.50 12.01 -3.11
C ARG A 62 10.01 12.00 -3.26
N ALA A 63 10.61 10.82 -3.40
CA ALA A 63 12.07 10.68 -3.44
C ALA A 63 12.70 11.48 -4.59
N PRO A 64 13.91 12.04 -4.41
CA PRO A 64 14.67 12.61 -5.51
C PRO A 64 14.83 11.59 -6.64
N ARG A 65 14.71 12.06 -7.88
CA ARG A 65 15.02 11.26 -9.07
C ARG A 65 16.47 11.51 -9.47
N ARG A 66 17.15 10.44 -9.89
CA ARG A 66 18.45 10.52 -10.56
C ARG A 66 18.28 11.13 -11.95
N ASP A 67 19.38 11.41 -12.62
CA ASP A 67 19.39 11.98 -13.98
C ASP A 67 18.68 11.08 -15.00
N ASP A 68 18.61 9.77 -14.74
CA ASP A 68 17.88 8.78 -15.55
C ASP A 68 16.39 8.64 -15.16
N GLY A 69 15.91 9.44 -14.21
CA GLY A 69 14.54 9.39 -13.70
C GLY A 69 14.28 8.30 -12.65
N SER A 70 15.25 7.45 -12.32
CA SER A 70 15.10 6.40 -11.31
C SER A 70 15.16 6.95 -9.88
N THR A 71 14.54 6.23 -8.93
CA THR A 71 14.66 6.53 -7.50
C THR A 71 15.89 5.86 -6.90
N VAL A 72 16.47 6.49 -5.88
CA VAL A 72 17.65 5.96 -5.18
C VAL A 72 17.34 4.66 -4.42
N ASP A 73 16.12 4.51 -3.88
CA ASP A 73 15.70 3.35 -3.09
C ASP A 73 14.49 2.63 -3.71
N LEU A 74 14.76 1.79 -4.71
CA LEU A 74 13.75 0.91 -5.32
C LEU A 74 13.49 -0.35 -4.49
N ILE A 75 14.44 -0.76 -3.67
CA ILE A 75 14.38 -2.04 -2.96
C ILE A 75 13.32 -1.96 -1.86
N THR A 76 13.28 -0.88 -1.09
CA THR A 76 12.32 -0.71 0.01
C THR A 76 10.88 -0.81 -0.50
N ILE A 77 10.54 -0.10 -1.57
CA ILE A 77 9.18 -0.15 -2.11
C ILE A 77 8.85 -1.50 -2.76
N ALA A 78 9.81 -2.15 -3.41
CA ALA A 78 9.62 -3.49 -3.96
C ALA A 78 9.33 -4.54 -2.86
N VAL A 79 10.06 -4.47 -1.74
CA VAL A 79 9.83 -5.35 -0.58
C VAL A 79 8.45 -5.07 0.04
N ALA A 80 8.08 -3.80 0.22
CA ALA A 80 6.78 -3.42 0.77
C ALA A 80 5.63 -3.93 -0.11
N ARG A 81 5.69 -3.72 -1.44
CA ARG A 81 4.71 -4.24 -2.40
C ARG A 81 4.63 -5.76 -2.37
N GLY A 82 5.77 -6.46 -2.36
CA GLY A 82 5.79 -7.92 -2.29
C GLY A 82 5.17 -8.47 -1.00
N ARG A 83 5.33 -7.79 0.14
CA ARG A 83 4.65 -8.17 1.39
C ARG A 83 3.13 -7.98 1.28
N MET A 84 2.69 -6.88 0.68
CA MET A 84 1.27 -6.58 0.47
C MET A 84 0.62 -7.57 -0.51
N ASP A 85 1.29 -7.91 -1.61
CA ASP A 85 0.79 -8.89 -2.59
C ASP A 85 0.51 -10.24 -1.94
N ARG A 86 1.42 -10.69 -1.06
CA ARG A 86 1.22 -11.92 -0.29
C ARG A 86 -0.02 -11.85 0.59
N ILE A 87 -0.19 -10.76 1.33
CA ILE A 87 -1.35 -10.57 2.23
C ILE A 87 -2.64 -10.51 1.41
N ALA A 88 -2.64 -9.82 0.26
CA ALA A 88 -3.76 -9.76 -0.65
C ALA A 88 -4.17 -11.15 -1.18
N CYS A 89 -3.20 -12.05 -1.39
CA CYS A 89 -3.44 -13.46 -1.70
C CYS A 89 -3.79 -14.34 -0.49
N GLY A 90 -4.00 -13.77 0.70
CA GLY A 90 -4.30 -14.51 1.94
C GLY A 90 -3.09 -15.25 2.53
N LEU A 91 -1.87 -14.96 2.05
CA LEU A 91 -0.64 -15.56 2.54
C LEU A 91 -0.02 -14.73 3.67
N LYS A 92 0.70 -15.39 4.56
CA LYS A 92 1.49 -14.70 5.59
C LYS A 92 2.58 -13.82 4.94
N PRO A 93 2.84 -12.62 5.49
CA PRO A 93 3.95 -11.79 5.06
C PRO A 93 5.28 -12.51 5.31
N LEU A 94 6.24 -12.34 4.41
CA LEU A 94 7.60 -12.82 4.61
C LEU A 94 8.42 -11.75 5.33
N ASN A 95 9.07 -12.12 6.42
CA ASN A 95 10.11 -11.31 7.05
C ASN A 95 11.40 -11.43 6.23
N LEU A 96 11.42 -10.79 5.07
CA LEU A 96 12.66 -10.57 4.31
C LEU A 96 13.25 -9.26 4.81
N GLY A 97 14.32 -9.35 5.61
CA GLY A 97 15.02 -8.21 6.22
C GLY A 97 14.62 -7.95 7.67
N ALA A 98 15.41 -8.51 8.60
CA ALA A 98 15.71 -7.93 9.90
C ALA A 98 17.19 -7.51 9.85
#